data_AF-A0A511R452-F1
#
_entry.id   AF-A0A511R452-F1
#
_cell.length_a   1.000
_cell.length_b   1.000
_cell.length_c   1.000
_cell.angle_alpha   90.00
_cell.angle_beta   90.00
_cell.angle_gamma   90.00
#
_symmetry.space_group_name_H-M   'P 1'
#
loop_
_entity.id
_entity.type
_entity.pdbx_description
1 polymer ?
#
loop_
_entity_poly.entity_id
_entity_poly.type
_entity_poly.pdbx_seq_one_letter_code
_entity_poly.pdbx_strand_id
1 'polypeptide(L)'
;MRELAICGVAVLNGAEYEYQHHAPLFLQAGGTPAQLAALSNWEQATTDDRRFDPQERATLRLTFEMTRNVRVDDETFALVKATWPDPRQVVELVGVIAAYNMVSRFLVALEVEPE
;
A
#
# COMPACT_ATOMS: atom_id res chain seq x y z
N MET A 1 -3.00 -4.20 -7.44
CA MET A 1 -1.75 -3.91 -6.71
C MET A 1 -1.57 -2.43 -6.40
N ARG A 2 -1.73 -1.52 -7.37
CA ARG A 2 -1.71 -0.07 -7.11
C ARG A 2 -2.66 0.31 -5.98
N GLU A 3 -3.93 -0.10 -6.08
CA GLU A 3 -4.94 0.19 -5.04
C GLU A 3 -4.60 -0.39 -3.66
N LEU A 4 -3.93 -1.55 -3.58
CA LEU A 4 -3.50 -2.13 -2.30
C LEU A 4 -2.43 -1.24 -1.64
N ALA A 5 -1.45 -0.77 -2.42
CA ALA A 5 -0.42 0.14 -1.95
C ALA A 5 -1.05 1.48 -1.51
N ILE A 6 -2.00 2.02 -2.27
CA ILE A 6 -2.68 3.28 -1.94
C ILE A 6 -3.49 3.14 -0.64
N CYS A 7 -4.34 2.13 -0.53
CA CYS A 7 -5.08 1.85 0.71
C CYS A 7 -4.14 1.69 1.90
N GLY A 8 -2.97 1.09 1.68
CA GLY A 8 -1.95 0.95 2.70
C GLY A 8 -1.31 2.25 3.15
N VAL A 9 -0.93 3.11 2.21
CA VAL A 9 -0.45 4.47 2.54
C VAL A 9 -1.51 5.24 3.32
N ALA A 10 -2.76 5.20 2.84
CA ALA A 10 -3.87 5.89 3.47
C ALA A 10 -4.07 5.45 4.93
N VAL A 11 -4.11 4.14 5.18
CA VAL A 11 -4.24 3.58 6.55
C VAL A 11 -3.05 3.96 7.42
N LEU A 12 -1.81 3.85 6.91
CA LEU A 12 -0.61 4.22 7.68
C LEU A 12 -0.60 5.72 8.01
N ASN A 13 -1.01 6.58 7.09
CA ASN A 13 -0.95 8.03 7.30
C ASN A 13 -2.21 8.62 7.94
N GLY A 14 -3.26 7.83 8.14
CA GLY A 14 -4.54 8.32 8.64
C GLY A 14 -5.29 9.19 7.63
N ALA A 15 -5.08 8.97 6.34
CA ALA A 15 -5.73 9.71 5.27
C ALA A 15 -7.07 9.05 4.88
N GLU A 16 -8.10 9.26 5.69
CA GLU A 16 -9.42 8.62 5.50
C GLU A 16 -10.06 8.97 4.15
N TYR A 17 -9.95 10.22 3.70
CA TYR A 17 -10.42 10.64 2.36
C TYR A 17 -9.81 9.77 1.26
N GLU A 18 -8.49 9.57 1.29
CA GLU A 18 -7.78 8.72 0.32
C GLU A 18 -8.27 7.26 0.42
N TYR A 19 -8.39 6.73 1.64
CA TYR A 19 -8.84 5.36 1.86
C TYR A 19 -10.25 5.11 1.30
N GLN A 20 -11.20 6.00 1.55
CA GLN A 20 -12.59 5.84 1.08
C GLN A 20 -12.72 5.87 -0.44
N HIS A 21 -11.87 6.62 -1.14
CA HIS A 21 -11.87 6.66 -2.60
C HIS A 21 -11.22 5.40 -3.22
N HIS A 22 -10.20 4.85 -2.56
CA HIS A 22 -9.40 3.76 -3.12
C HIS A 22 -9.85 2.35 -2.69
N ALA A 23 -10.46 2.19 -1.51
CA ALA A 23 -10.98 0.90 -1.06
C ALA A 23 -12.02 0.30 -2.03
N PRO A 24 -13.00 1.06 -2.59
CA PRO A 24 -13.91 0.53 -3.60
C PRO A 24 -13.20 0.09 -4.89
N LEU A 25 -12.16 0.83 -5.32
CA LEU A 25 -11.37 0.50 -6.51
C LEU A 25 -10.55 -0.77 -6.30
N PHE A 26 -10.00 -0.97 -5.10
CA PHE A 26 -9.33 -2.22 -4.73
C PHE A 26 -10.27 -3.42 -4.83
N LEU A 27 -11.51 -3.28 -4.32
CA LEU A 27 -12.52 -4.33 -4.42
C LEU A 27 -12.93 -4.61 -5.88
N GLN A 28 -13.13 -3.57 -6.68
CA GLN A 28 -13.42 -3.71 -8.12
C GLN A 28 -12.29 -4.42 -8.88
N ALA A 29 -11.04 -4.22 -8.45
CA ALA A 29 -9.87 -4.89 -9.01
C ALA A 29 -9.68 -6.34 -8.53
N GLY A 30 -10.64 -6.90 -7.77
CA GLY A 30 -10.61 -8.28 -7.29
C GLY A 30 -10.05 -8.47 -5.88
N GLY A 31 -9.69 -7.38 -5.20
CA GLY A 31 -9.36 -7.40 -3.78
C GLY A 31 -10.55 -7.77 -2.90
N THR A 32 -10.30 -8.15 -1.64
CA THR A 32 -11.35 -8.61 -0.73
C THR A 32 -11.55 -7.69 0.46
N PRO A 33 -12.76 -7.64 1.05
CA PRO A 33 -12.98 -6.92 2.30
C PRO A 33 -12.11 -7.44 3.46
N ALA A 34 -11.78 -8.73 3.45
CA ALA A 34 -10.90 -9.33 4.45
C ALA A 34 -9.46 -8.81 4.36
N GLN A 35 -8.96 -8.58 3.13
CA GLN A 35 -7.67 -7.93 2.92
C GLN A 35 -7.68 -6.48 3.41
N LEU A 36 -8.71 -5.70 3.07
CA LEU A 36 -8.84 -4.31 3.55
C LEU A 36 -8.89 -4.22 5.08
N ALA A 37 -9.70 -5.07 5.72
CA ALA A 37 -9.78 -5.13 7.18
C ALA A 37 -8.43 -5.46 7.82
N ALA A 38 -7.63 -6.34 7.20
CA ALA A 38 -6.32 -6.71 7.69
C ALA A 38 -5.31 -5.55 7.67
N LEU A 39 -5.49 -4.53 6.81
CA LEU A 39 -4.56 -3.39 6.73
C LEU A 39 -4.51 -2.57 8.04
N SER A 40 -5.56 -2.62 8.87
CA SER A 40 -5.57 -1.98 10.19
C SER A 40 -4.49 -2.50 11.14
N ASN A 41 -4.01 -3.74 10.93
CA ASN A 41 -2.85 -4.30 11.62
C ASN A 41 -1.75 -4.61 10.60
N TRP A 42 -1.05 -3.54 10.20
CA TRP A 42 -0.13 -3.58 9.08
C TRP A 42 1.00 -4.60 9.22
N GLU A 43 1.64 -4.66 10.40
CA GLU A 43 2.74 -5.61 10.66
C GLU A 43 2.26 -7.06 10.42
N GLN A 44 1.07 -7.41 10.92
CA GLN A 44 0.47 -8.71 10.69
C GLN A 44 0.14 -8.92 9.21
N ALA A 45 -0.40 -7.92 8.52
CA ALA A 45 -0.76 -8.01 7.10
C ALA A 45 0.45 -8.36 6.21
N THR A 46 1.65 -7.83 6.50
CA THR A 46 2.86 -8.15 5.72
C THR A 46 3.28 -9.62 5.78
N THR A 47 2.82 -10.36 6.79
CA THR A 47 3.17 -11.77 7.03
C THR A 47 1.99 -12.73 6.85
N ASP A 48 0.79 -12.23 6.53
CA ASP A 48 -0.42 -13.03 6.38
C ASP A 48 -0.50 -13.67 4.98
N ASP A 49 -0.04 -14.92 4.91
CA ASP A 49 -0.05 -15.73 3.70
C ASP A 49 -1.41 -16.34 3.34
N ARG A 50 -2.41 -16.18 4.21
CA ARG A 50 -3.78 -16.67 3.98
C ARG A 50 -4.60 -15.66 3.22
N ARG A 51 -4.38 -14.37 3.48
CA ARG A 51 -5.13 -13.26 2.85
C ARG A 51 -4.38 -12.59 1.72
N PHE A 52 -3.05 -12.64 1.73
CA PHE A 52 -2.23 -11.95 0.75
C PHE A 52 -1.30 -12.95 0.06
N ASP A 53 -1.25 -12.91 -1.26
CA ASP A 53 -0.28 -13.68 -2.03
C ASP A 53 1.15 -13.13 -1.86
N PRO A 54 2.19 -13.81 -2.38
CA PRO A 54 3.58 -13.33 -2.25
C PRO A 54 3.83 -11.92 -2.82
N GLN A 55 3.19 -11.57 -3.94
CA GLN A 55 3.34 -10.27 -4.60
C GLN A 55 2.64 -9.16 -3.81
N GLU A 56 1.48 -9.45 -3.23
CA GLU A 56 0.75 -8.59 -2.31
C GLU A 56 1.55 -8.33 -1.03
N ARG A 57 2.08 -9.38 -0.39
CA ARG A 57 2.90 -9.22 0.82
C ARG A 57 4.17 -8.41 0.56
N ALA A 58 4.84 -8.63 -0.58
CA ALA A 58 5.99 -7.81 -0.98
C ALA A 58 5.58 -6.34 -1.20
N THR A 59 4.41 -6.09 -1.78
CA THR A 59 3.83 -4.76 -1.96
C THR A 59 3.54 -4.08 -0.62
N LEU A 60 2.96 -4.81 0.34
CA LEU A 60 2.70 -4.31 1.69
C LEU A 60 4.01 -3.96 2.42
N ARG A 61 5.03 -4.82 2.35
CA ARG A 61 6.31 -4.55 3.01
C ARG A 61 7.01 -3.32 2.41
N LEU A 62 7.04 -3.20 1.08
CA LEU A 62 7.58 -2.01 0.41
C LEU A 62 6.81 -0.74 0.79
N THR A 63 5.48 -0.81 0.80
CA THR A 63 4.61 0.31 1.17
C THR A 63 4.86 0.76 2.61
N PHE A 64 5.05 -0.18 3.54
CA PHE A 64 5.41 0.13 4.92
C PHE A 64 6.70 0.92 5.01
N GLU A 65 7.77 0.36 4.46
CA GLU A 65 9.12 0.88 4.64
C GLU A 65 9.25 2.24 3.97
N MET A 66 8.69 2.42 2.77
CA MET A 66 8.66 3.72 2.12
C MET A 66 7.86 4.78 2.89
N THR A 67 6.80 4.37 3.61
CA THR A 67 5.90 5.30 4.31
C THR A 67 6.40 5.66 5.71
N ARG A 68 6.91 4.68 6.47
CA ARG A 68 7.36 4.87 7.85
C ARG A 68 8.86 5.14 7.99
N ASN A 69 9.66 4.46 7.19
CA ASN A 69 11.12 4.47 7.34
C ASN A 69 11.82 5.32 6.28
N VAL A 70 11.15 5.55 5.13
CA VAL A 70 11.69 6.14 3.89
C VAL A 70 12.77 5.26 3.24
N ARG A 71 13.73 4.78 4.04
CA ARG A 71 14.69 3.77 3.65
C ARG A 71 14.01 2.40 3.58
N VAL A 72 14.17 1.76 2.43
CA VAL A 72 13.72 0.39 2.15
C VAL A 72 14.91 -0.55 2.31
N ASP A 73 14.68 -1.69 2.94
CA ASP A 73 15.71 -2.71 3.13
C ASP A 73 15.99 -3.46 1.82
N ASP A 74 17.25 -3.88 1.63
CA ASP A 74 17.67 -4.63 0.45
C ASP A 74 16.88 -5.93 0.29
N GLU A 75 16.51 -6.57 1.41
CA GLU A 75 15.67 -7.76 1.44
C GLU A 75 14.27 -7.48 0.86
N THR A 76 13.67 -6.35 1.22
CA THR A 76 12.35 -5.94 0.71
C THR A 76 12.41 -5.71 -0.79
N PHE A 77 13.42 -5.00 -1.29
CA PHE A 77 13.60 -4.85 -2.73
C PHE A 77 13.88 -6.18 -3.44
N ALA A 78 14.62 -7.11 -2.81
CA ALA A 78 14.83 -8.44 -3.35
C ALA A 78 13.51 -9.22 -3.50
N LEU A 79 12.65 -9.18 -2.48
CA LEU A 79 11.32 -9.80 -2.50
C LEU A 79 10.42 -9.19 -3.58
N VAL A 80 10.39 -7.86 -3.68
CA VAL A 80 9.64 -7.16 -4.73
C VAL A 80 10.13 -7.58 -6.12
N LYS A 81 11.45 -7.54 -6.38
CA LYS A 81 12.01 -7.96 -7.68
C LYS A 81 11.76 -9.44 -7.99
N ALA A 82 11.70 -10.31 -6.98
CA ALA A 82 11.43 -11.73 -7.18
C ALA A 82 9.96 -12.02 -7.51
N THR A 83 9.04 -11.19 -7.02
CA THR A 83 7.57 -11.37 -7.18
C THR A 83 6.98 -10.53 -8.31
N TRP A 84 7.71 -9.53 -8.80
CA TRP A 84 7.33 -8.66 -9.91
C TRP A 84 8.21 -8.95 -11.13
N PRO A 85 7.68 -9.61 -12.18
CA PRO A 85 8.49 -10.09 -13.30
C PRO A 85 8.99 -8.97 -14.23
N ASP A 86 8.34 -7.80 -14.24
CA ASP A 86 8.74 -6.65 -15.05
C ASP A 86 9.34 -5.54 -14.16
N PRO A 87 10.63 -5.18 -14.32
CA PRO A 87 11.27 -4.09 -13.59
C PRO A 87 10.54 -2.74 -13.72
N ARG A 88 9.83 -2.50 -14.82
CA ARG A 88 9.03 -1.27 -15.00
C ARG A 88 7.87 -1.21 -14.01
N GLN A 89 7.24 -2.34 -13.71
CA GLN A 89 6.16 -2.41 -12.73
C GLN A 89 6.66 -2.11 -11.31
N VAL A 90 7.91 -2.45 -10.99
CA VAL A 90 8.54 -2.07 -9.71
C VAL A 90 8.71 -0.55 -9.62
N VAL A 91 9.18 0.09 -10.70
CA VAL A 91 9.28 1.56 -10.75
C VAL A 91 7.92 2.22 -10.62
N GLU A 92 6.90 1.71 -11.33
CA GLU A 92 5.52 2.19 -11.21
C GLU A 92 4.98 2.05 -9.79
N LEU A 93 5.23 0.92 -9.13
CA LEU A 93 4.81 0.68 -7.75
C LEU A 93 5.45 1.68 -6.77
N VAL A 94 6.77 1.88 -6.88
CA VAL A 94 7.49 2.90 -6.09
C VAL A 94 6.90 4.29 -6.35
N GLY A 95 6.62 4.61 -7.61
CA GLY A 95 6.00 5.88 -7.99
C GLY A 95 4.61 6.08 -7.36
N VAL A 96 3.77 5.04 -7.36
CA VAL A 96 2.46 5.07 -6.70
C VAL A 96 2.60 5.29 -5.19
N ILE A 97 3.45 4.52 -4.51
CA ILE A 97 3.64 4.66 -3.06
C ILE A 97 4.15 6.06 -2.71
N ALA A 98 5.10 6.60 -3.48
CA ALA A 98 5.63 7.94 -3.26
C ALA A 98 4.58 9.03 -3.52
N ALA A 99 3.80 8.92 -4.59
CA ALA A 99 2.76 9.87 -4.94
C ALA A 99 1.68 9.96 -3.87
N TYR A 100 1.19 8.81 -3.36
CA TYR A 100 0.16 8.81 -2.33
C TYR A 100 0.69 9.18 -0.94
N ASN A 101 1.99 8.96 -0.69
CA ASN A 101 2.65 9.58 0.45
C ASN A 101 2.60 11.12 0.36
N MET A 102 2.78 11.69 -0.82
CA MET A 102 2.61 13.13 -1.03
C MET A 102 1.15 13.56 -0.90
N VAL A 103 0.19 12.86 -1.52
CA VAL A 103 -1.25 13.18 -1.44
C VAL A 103 -1.75 13.15 0.01
N SER A 104 -1.48 12.08 0.76
CA SER A 104 -1.87 11.98 2.17
C SER A 104 -1.31 13.13 3.03
N ARG A 105 -0.11 13.65 2.73
CA ARG A 105 0.43 14.83 3.44
C ARG A 105 -0.38 16.10 3.19
N PHE A 106 -0.96 16.27 1.99
CA PHE A 106 -1.89 17.38 1.74
C PHE A 106 -3.22 17.16 2.45
N LEU A 107 -3.82 15.98 2.26
CA LEU A 107 -5.15 15.68 2.80
C LEU A 107 -5.18 15.80 4.33
N VAL A 108 -4.19 15.20 5.00
CA VAL A 108 -4.12 15.22 6.47
C VAL A 108 -3.76 16.62 6.99
N ALA A 109 -2.80 17.32 6.37
CA ALA A 109 -2.39 18.65 6.85
C ALA A 109 -3.47 19.73 6.64
N LEU A 110 -4.37 19.55 5.67
CA LEU A 110 -5.45 20.47 5.37
C LEU A 110 -6.81 20.00 5.90
N GLU A 111 -6.84 18.93 6.71
CA GLU A 111 -8.07 18.38 7.33
C GLU A 111 -9.18 18.11 6.30
N VAL A 112 -8.80 17.53 5.15
CA VAL A 112 -9.76 17.16 4.11
C VAL A 112 -10.51 15.90 4.55
N GLU A 113 -11.80 16.06 4.82
CA GLU A 113 -12.69 14.97 5.23
C GLU A 113 -13.42 14.35 4.03
N PRO A 114 -13.77 13.05 4.09
CA PRO A 114 -14.69 12.44 3.15
C PRO A 114 -16.09 13.07 3.20
N GLU A 115 -16.85 12.97 2.10
CA GLU A 115 -18.24 13.45 2.01
C GLU A 115 -19.24 12.61 2.82
#